data_AF-A0A2M8E0U3-F1
#
_entry.id   AF-A0A2M8E0U3-F1
#
_cell.length_a   1.000
_cell.length_b   1.000
_cell.length_c   1.000
_cell.angle_alpha   90.00
_cell.angle_beta   90.00
_cell.angle_gamma   90.00
#
_symmetry.space_group_name_H-M   'P 1'
#
loop_
_entity.id
_entity.type
_entity.pdbx_description
1 polymer ?
#
loop_
_entity_poly.entity_id
_entity_poly.type
_entity_poly.pdbx_seq_one_letter_code
_entity_poly.pdbx_strand_id
1 'polypeptide(L)'
;MQKGFTMKTTINTLWGRTIRWALAFALLTLGGFAAAQGVPRNFDHLKTGFALQGVHTTARCESCHINGVFKGTPRDCATCHTSGLSLARGNVVKPQMHIPTTAACETCHSAQSFSGAKFNHVGVAAGSCTTCHNGGKAPGKSANHWPTQASCDSCHGTTGWLPAKRMDHSTFTAATNCASCHNGSAATGKSARHVATSANCIACH
;
A
#
# COMPACT_ATOMS: atom_id res chain seq x y z
N MET A 1 40.27 -18.03 -88.67
CA MET A 1 40.06 -16.90 -87.74
C MET A 1 39.98 -17.45 -86.32
N GLN A 2 41.08 -17.44 -85.57
CA GLN A 2 41.10 -17.81 -84.15
C GLN A 2 41.83 -16.75 -83.33
N LYS A 3 41.12 -16.34 -82.28
CA LYS A 3 41.55 -16.07 -80.89
C LYS A 3 42.50 -14.90 -80.61
N GLY A 4 42.06 -14.09 -79.65
CA GLY A 4 42.93 -13.30 -78.81
C GLY A 4 42.18 -12.24 -78.00
N PHE A 5 41.76 -12.58 -76.78
CA PHE A 5 41.75 -11.55 -75.74
C PHE A 5 42.15 -12.14 -74.39
N THR A 6 43.19 -11.54 -73.84
CA THR A 6 43.98 -11.92 -72.67
C THR A 6 43.29 -11.50 -71.37
N MET A 7 43.08 -12.45 -70.45
CA MET A 7 42.82 -12.16 -69.04
C MET A 7 44.17 -11.99 -68.32
N LYS A 8 44.51 -10.75 -67.98
CA LYS A 8 45.50 -10.44 -66.94
C LYS A 8 44.74 -9.98 -65.70
N THR A 9 44.84 -10.72 -64.61
CA THR A 9 44.69 -10.13 -63.28
C THR A 9 45.60 -10.86 -62.31
N THR A 10 46.38 -10.03 -61.64
CA THR A 10 47.66 -10.29 -61.01
C THR A 10 47.51 -11.00 -59.68
N ILE A 11 48.20 -12.13 -59.54
CA ILE A 11 48.61 -12.71 -58.27
C ILE A 11 49.72 -11.81 -57.70
N ASN A 12 49.49 -11.20 -56.53
CA ASN A 12 50.48 -10.93 -55.48
C ASN A 12 50.04 -9.76 -54.58
N THR A 13 49.85 -10.06 -53.30
CA THR A 13 50.44 -9.39 -52.12
C THR A 13 49.57 -9.66 -50.87
N LEU A 14 49.37 -10.94 -50.58
CA LEU A 14 49.47 -11.40 -49.19
C LEU A 14 50.87 -10.96 -48.70
N TRP A 15 51.03 -10.57 -47.42
CA TRP A 15 52.30 -10.13 -46.78
C TRP A 15 52.60 -8.62 -46.72
N GLY A 16 51.64 -7.76 -46.38
CA GLY A 16 51.96 -6.34 -46.13
C GLY A 16 51.07 -5.51 -45.20
N ARG A 17 49.95 -6.04 -44.68
CA ARG A 17 48.96 -5.22 -43.95
C ARG A 17 48.70 -5.63 -42.50
N THR A 18 49.45 -6.58 -41.94
CA THR A 18 49.27 -7.04 -40.54
C THR A 18 50.18 -6.34 -39.52
N ILE A 19 51.11 -5.48 -39.93
CA ILE A 19 52.13 -4.89 -39.02
C ILE A 19 51.84 -3.43 -38.62
N ARG A 20 50.77 -2.79 -39.15
CA ARG A 20 50.42 -1.40 -38.76
C ARG A 20 49.42 -1.26 -37.61
N TRP A 21 48.84 -2.35 -37.12
CA TRP A 21 47.93 -2.32 -35.96
C TRP A 21 48.55 -2.81 -34.65
N ALA A 22 49.81 -3.27 -34.68
CA ALA A 22 50.51 -3.78 -33.48
C ALA A 22 51.15 -2.69 -32.60
N LEU A 23 51.12 -1.41 -32.99
CA LEU A 23 51.68 -0.30 -32.21
C LEU A 23 50.64 0.72 -31.70
N ALA A 24 49.35 0.54 -32.00
CA ALA A 24 48.27 1.34 -31.42
C ALA A 24 47.56 0.64 -30.24
N PHE A 25 47.98 -0.58 -29.88
CA PHE A 25 47.47 -1.34 -28.73
C PHE A 25 48.42 -1.37 -27.53
N ALA A 26 49.53 -0.62 -27.59
CA ALA A 26 50.50 -0.49 -26.51
C ALA A 26 50.44 0.86 -25.76
N LEU A 27 49.43 1.69 -26.04
CA LEU A 27 49.22 3.01 -25.39
C LEU A 27 47.81 3.17 -24.78
N LEU A 28 47.18 2.07 -24.39
CA LEU A 28 45.91 2.08 -23.62
C LEU A 28 45.95 1.18 -22.37
N THR A 29 47.14 0.81 -21.89
CA THR A 29 47.33 0.04 -20.64
C THR A 29 47.90 0.86 -19.49
N LEU A 30 48.12 2.17 -19.68
CA LEU A 30 48.21 3.14 -18.59
C LEU A 30 46.81 3.64 -18.20
N GLY A 31 45.79 2.80 -18.36
CA GLY A 31 44.54 2.94 -17.66
C GLY A 31 44.86 2.87 -16.19
N GLY A 32 45.05 4.04 -15.57
CA GLY A 32 45.09 4.19 -14.14
C GLY A 32 43.83 3.53 -13.61
N PHE A 33 43.99 2.34 -13.05
CA PHE A 33 43.06 1.80 -12.09
C PHE A 33 43.05 2.82 -10.96
N ALA A 34 42.17 3.82 -11.06
CA ALA A 34 41.76 4.58 -9.90
C ALA A 34 41.24 3.51 -8.94
N ALA A 35 42.06 3.18 -7.94
CA ALA A 35 41.64 2.31 -6.86
C ALA A 35 40.29 2.83 -6.41
N ALA A 36 39.24 2.02 -6.56
CA ALA A 36 37.96 2.30 -5.96
C ALA A 36 38.27 2.50 -4.48
N GLN A 37 38.26 3.77 -4.03
CA GLN A 37 38.60 4.10 -2.67
C GLN A 37 37.58 3.34 -1.82
N GLY A 38 38.06 2.32 -1.10
CA GLY A 38 37.20 1.47 -0.29
C GLY A 38 36.44 2.39 0.65
N VAL A 39 35.12 2.49 0.44
CA VAL A 39 34.23 3.18 1.38
C VAL A 39 34.57 2.63 2.77
N PRO A 40 34.78 3.48 3.78
CA PRO A 40 35.14 3.02 5.11
C PRO A 40 34.14 1.96 5.53
N ARG A 41 34.59 0.71 5.70
CA ARG A 41 33.71 -0.43 6.03
C ARG A 41 33.08 -0.34 7.43
N ASN A 42 33.32 0.78 8.12
CA ASN A 42 32.91 1.06 9.49
C ASN A 42 32.02 2.31 9.62
N PHE A 43 31.41 2.80 8.53
CA PHE A 43 30.38 3.83 8.68
C PHE A 43 29.16 3.25 9.39
N ASP A 44 28.93 3.72 10.62
CA ASP A 44 27.84 3.26 11.47
C ASP A 44 26.59 4.13 11.28
N HIS A 45 25.61 3.57 10.56
CA HIS A 45 24.32 4.22 10.32
C HIS A 45 23.57 4.53 11.63
N LEU A 46 23.81 3.80 12.72
CA LEU A 46 23.17 4.05 14.02
C LEU A 46 23.53 5.43 14.57
N LYS A 47 24.74 5.93 14.30
CA LYS A 47 25.17 7.28 14.69
C LYS A 47 24.46 8.38 13.91
N THR A 48 23.83 8.05 12.79
CA THR A 48 23.05 8.99 11.96
C THR A 48 21.59 9.08 12.40
N GLY A 49 21.14 8.25 13.35
CA GLY A 49 19.76 8.23 13.82
C GLY A 49 18.76 7.54 12.88
N PHE A 50 19.24 6.84 11.84
CA PHE A 50 18.42 5.89 11.07
C PHE A 50 19.15 4.55 11.01
N ALA A 51 18.65 3.59 11.78
CA ALA A 51 19.18 2.24 11.83
C ALA A 51 18.71 1.45 10.60
N LEU A 52 19.66 0.97 9.79
CA LEU A 52 19.34 0.02 8.73
C LEU A 52 18.96 -1.31 9.37
N GLN A 53 17.66 -1.60 9.40
CA GLN A 53 17.08 -2.81 9.96
C GLN A 53 16.08 -3.42 8.97
N GLY A 54 15.86 -4.73 9.07
CA GLY A 54 14.95 -5.45 8.19
C GLY A 54 15.31 -5.24 6.72
N VAL A 55 14.35 -4.87 5.87
CA VAL A 55 14.59 -4.72 4.42
C VAL A 55 15.55 -3.58 4.07
N HIS A 56 15.78 -2.64 4.99
CA HIS A 56 16.71 -1.53 4.77
C HIS A 56 18.18 -1.95 4.81
N THR A 57 18.52 -3.13 5.38
CA THR A 57 19.91 -3.61 5.42
C THR A 57 20.44 -3.99 4.03
N THR A 58 19.54 -4.28 3.10
CA THR A 58 19.86 -4.65 1.71
C THR A 58 19.58 -3.54 0.71
N ALA A 59 19.16 -2.36 1.19
CA ALA A 59 18.91 -1.22 0.33
C ALA A 59 20.23 -0.71 -0.29
N ARG A 60 20.18 -0.32 -1.55
CA ARG A 60 21.33 0.31 -2.22
C ARG A 60 21.50 1.73 -1.70
N CYS A 61 22.72 2.23 -1.57
CA CYS A 61 22.99 3.56 -1.02
C CYS A 61 22.22 4.66 -1.77
N GLU A 62 22.14 4.52 -3.09
CA GLU A 62 21.53 5.49 -4.00
C GLU A 62 20.00 5.51 -3.93
N SER A 63 19.35 4.55 -3.26
CA SER A 63 17.90 4.62 -3.04
C SER A 63 17.51 5.69 -2.03
N CYS A 64 18.45 6.14 -1.19
CA CYS A 64 18.23 7.16 -0.18
C CYS A 64 19.15 8.39 -0.38
N HIS A 65 20.37 8.17 -0.87
CA HIS A 65 21.37 9.21 -1.09
C HIS A 65 21.44 9.60 -2.56
N ILE A 66 20.43 10.34 -2.99
CA ILE A 66 20.30 10.79 -4.39
C ILE A 66 21.50 11.65 -4.77
N ASN A 67 22.10 11.35 -5.94
CA ASN A 67 23.32 12.01 -6.43
C ASN A 67 24.50 11.97 -5.45
N GLY A 68 24.54 10.96 -4.56
CA GLY A 68 25.59 10.83 -3.54
C GLY A 68 25.49 11.87 -2.42
N VAL A 69 24.35 12.53 -2.24
CA VAL A 69 24.12 13.46 -1.13
C VAL A 69 23.70 12.69 0.12
N PHE A 70 24.60 12.61 1.10
CA PHE A 70 24.38 11.88 2.36
C PHE A 70 23.79 12.73 3.48
N LYS A 71 24.16 14.00 3.53
CA LYS A 71 23.71 14.91 4.59
C LYS A 71 22.26 15.34 4.33
N GLY A 72 21.43 15.24 5.36
CA GLY A 72 20.04 15.71 5.30
C GLY A 72 19.06 14.72 4.66
N THR A 73 19.48 13.48 4.37
CA THR A 73 18.57 12.41 3.99
C THR A 73 17.49 12.24 5.08
N PRO A 74 16.20 12.34 4.72
CA PRO A 74 15.09 12.17 5.66
C PRO A 74 15.12 10.80 6.33
N ARG A 75 14.70 10.77 7.60
CA ARG A 75 14.73 9.59 8.46
C ARG A 75 13.34 9.16 8.93
N ASP A 76 12.31 9.96 8.63
CA ASP A 76 10.93 9.61 8.90
C ASP A 76 10.40 8.61 7.86
N CYS A 77 9.53 7.72 8.32
CA CYS A 77 8.94 6.69 7.47
C CYS A 77 8.14 7.30 6.30
N ALA A 78 7.46 8.42 6.55
CA ALA A 78 6.53 9.01 5.61
C ALA A 78 7.21 9.48 4.32
N THR A 79 8.42 10.03 4.41
CA THR A 79 9.15 10.57 3.25
C THR A 79 9.47 9.51 2.19
N CYS A 80 9.70 8.27 2.62
CA CYS A 80 9.98 7.14 1.73
C CYS A 80 8.74 6.28 1.43
N HIS A 81 7.77 6.23 2.35
CA HIS A 81 6.59 5.37 2.25
C HIS A 81 5.30 6.14 1.94
N THR A 82 5.38 7.32 1.34
CA THR A 82 4.21 8.08 0.87
C THR A 82 4.32 8.36 -0.61
N SER A 83 3.27 8.00 -1.36
CA SER A 83 3.23 8.23 -2.80
C SER A 83 3.43 9.72 -3.13
N GLY A 84 4.21 10.01 -4.17
CA GLY A 84 4.47 11.37 -4.65
C GLY A 84 5.65 12.09 -3.97
N LEU A 85 6.28 11.49 -2.95
CA LEU A 85 7.49 12.04 -2.35
C LEU A 85 8.76 11.60 -3.10
N SER A 86 9.81 12.42 -3.02
CA SER A 86 11.05 12.27 -3.80
C SER A 86 11.77 10.93 -3.56
N LEU A 87 11.63 10.35 -2.37
CA LEU A 87 12.24 9.07 -1.98
C LEU A 87 11.27 7.89 -2.04
N ALA A 88 10.08 8.05 -2.63
CA ALA A 88 9.07 7.00 -2.68
C ALA A 88 9.29 5.96 -3.80
N ARG A 89 10.20 6.23 -4.74
CA ARG A 89 10.34 5.44 -5.97
C ARG A 89 10.86 4.03 -5.68
N GLY A 90 10.07 3.02 -6.03
CA GLY A 90 10.42 1.61 -5.85
C GLY A 90 10.18 1.07 -4.43
N ASN A 91 9.63 1.90 -3.53
CA ASN A 91 9.27 1.51 -2.17
C ASN A 91 7.80 1.08 -2.08
N VAL A 92 7.49 0.30 -1.04
CA VAL A 92 6.09 0.11 -0.61
C VAL A 92 5.58 1.45 -0.10
N VAL A 93 4.55 2.00 -0.72
CA VAL A 93 3.98 3.30 -0.30
C VAL A 93 2.60 3.11 0.32
N LYS A 94 2.23 4.05 1.19
CA LYS A 94 0.91 4.19 1.79
C LYS A 94 -0.16 4.22 0.68
N PRO A 95 -1.04 3.21 0.61
CA PRO A 95 -2.05 3.17 -0.44
C PRO A 95 -3.14 4.22 -0.19
N GLN A 96 -3.89 4.57 -1.24
CA GLN A 96 -5.04 5.48 -1.15
C GLN A 96 -6.06 5.02 -0.10
N MET A 97 -6.20 3.71 0.09
CA MET A 97 -7.16 3.09 1.02
C MET A 97 -6.55 2.75 2.39
N HIS A 98 -5.48 3.45 2.78
CA HIS A 98 -4.92 3.34 4.12
C HIS A 98 -5.89 3.89 5.18
N ILE A 99 -5.88 3.28 6.37
CA ILE A 99 -6.67 3.73 7.52
C ILE A 99 -6.27 5.17 7.94
N PRO A 100 -7.22 6.06 8.24
CA PRO A 100 -6.90 7.35 8.85
C PRO A 100 -6.28 7.15 10.24
N THR A 101 -5.04 7.62 10.44
CA THR A 101 -4.35 7.53 11.73
C THR A 101 -3.31 8.62 11.86
N THR A 102 -3.11 9.10 13.09
CA THR A 102 -1.99 9.96 13.50
C THR A 102 -0.93 9.20 14.30
N ALA A 103 -1.14 7.89 14.54
CA ALA A 103 -0.17 7.05 15.23
C ALA A 103 1.13 6.95 14.43
N ALA A 104 2.23 6.79 15.16
CA ALA A 104 3.53 6.55 14.55
C ALA A 104 3.53 5.24 13.75
N CYS A 105 4.24 5.21 12.62
CA CYS A 105 4.16 4.14 11.63
C CYS A 105 4.49 2.76 12.23
N GLU A 106 5.46 2.71 13.13
CA GLU A 106 5.94 1.53 13.84
C GLU A 106 4.89 0.89 14.77
N THR A 107 3.79 1.59 15.06
CA THR A 107 2.65 1.02 15.80
C THR A 107 1.99 -0.12 15.01
N CYS A 108 2.06 -0.06 13.67
CA CYS A 108 1.40 -1.01 12.77
C CYS A 108 2.37 -1.70 11.81
N HIS A 109 3.40 -0.97 11.37
CA HIS A 109 4.37 -1.42 10.38
C HIS A 109 5.69 -1.77 11.05
N SER A 110 6.51 -2.58 10.40
CA SER A 110 7.84 -2.90 10.88
C SER A 110 8.87 -2.67 9.78
N ALA A 111 10.14 -2.52 10.17
CA ALA A 111 11.24 -2.48 9.21
C ALA A 111 11.41 -3.81 8.44
N GLN A 112 10.83 -4.91 8.92
CA GLN A 112 10.85 -6.21 8.24
C GLN A 112 9.78 -6.28 7.14
N SER A 113 8.60 -5.72 7.39
CA SER A 113 7.54 -5.59 6.39
C SER A 113 6.69 -4.36 6.66
N PHE A 114 6.60 -3.51 5.65
CA PHE A 114 5.70 -2.36 5.66
C PHE A 114 4.30 -2.72 5.12
N SER A 115 4.14 -3.87 4.46
CA SER A 115 2.85 -4.35 3.96
C SER A 115 2.22 -5.38 4.91
N GLY A 116 0.90 -5.55 4.80
CA GLY A 116 0.16 -6.58 5.56
C GLY A 116 -0.16 -6.22 7.01
N ALA A 117 0.10 -4.98 7.44
CA ALA A 117 -0.30 -4.50 8.76
C ALA A 117 -1.81 -4.67 8.96
N LYS A 118 -2.19 -5.16 10.15
CA LYS A 118 -3.59 -5.38 10.53
C LYS A 118 -4.02 -4.32 11.53
N PHE A 119 -5.26 -3.88 11.43
CA PHE A 119 -5.85 -2.95 12.40
C PHE A 119 -6.52 -3.72 13.55
N ASN A 120 -6.27 -3.28 14.78
CA ASN A 120 -6.95 -3.77 15.97
C ASN A 120 -8.11 -2.83 16.33
N HIS A 121 -9.32 -3.36 16.47
CA HIS A 121 -10.52 -2.59 16.78
C HIS A 121 -10.69 -2.31 18.30
N VAL A 122 -9.81 -2.85 19.15
CA VAL A 122 -9.80 -2.51 20.58
C VAL A 122 -9.54 -1.01 20.76
N GLY A 123 -10.37 -0.37 21.59
CA GLY A 123 -10.22 1.06 21.92
C GLY A 123 -10.75 2.03 20.85
N VAL A 124 -11.37 1.54 19.77
CA VAL A 124 -12.10 2.41 18.84
C VAL A 124 -13.27 3.06 19.58
N ALA A 125 -13.37 4.38 19.48
CA ALA A 125 -14.41 5.16 20.14
C ALA A 125 -15.80 4.81 19.59
N ALA A 126 -16.80 4.72 20.47
CA ALA A 126 -18.20 4.64 20.08
C ALA A 126 -18.58 5.84 19.20
N GLY A 127 -19.46 5.63 18.23
CA GLY A 127 -19.88 6.68 17.29
C GLY A 127 -18.89 7.03 16.17
N SER A 128 -17.64 6.55 16.21
CA SER A 128 -16.63 6.91 15.20
C SER A 128 -16.55 5.94 14.01
N CYS A 129 -17.37 4.90 13.96
CA CYS A 129 -17.22 3.77 13.03
C CYS A 129 -17.23 4.22 11.55
N THR A 130 -18.08 5.19 11.20
CA THR A 130 -18.26 5.71 9.84
C THR A 130 -17.08 6.54 9.33
N THR A 131 -16.14 6.95 10.19
CA THR A 131 -14.90 7.61 9.76
C THR A 131 -14.02 6.70 8.92
N CYS A 132 -14.10 5.38 9.16
CA CYS A 132 -13.41 4.34 8.41
C CYS A 132 -14.38 3.48 7.58
N HIS A 133 -15.50 3.05 8.16
CA HIS A 133 -16.51 2.21 7.50
C HIS A 133 -17.47 3.04 6.64
N ASN A 134 -16.93 3.70 5.63
CA ASN A 134 -17.63 4.61 4.72
C ASN A 134 -17.84 4.02 3.32
N GLY A 135 -17.58 2.72 3.12
CA GLY A 135 -17.64 2.07 1.81
C GLY A 135 -16.41 2.33 0.94
N GLY A 136 -15.55 3.27 1.33
CA GLY A 136 -14.21 3.45 0.80
C GLY A 136 -13.19 2.68 1.64
N LYS A 137 -12.76 3.29 2.75
CA LYS A 137 -11.61 2.80 3.55
C LYS A 137 -11.86 1.41 4.15
N ALA A 138 -13.09 1.19 4.59
CA ALA A 138 -13.58 -0.11 5.02
C ALA A 138 -15.04 -0.28 4.59
N PRO A 139 -15.53 -1.53 4.48
CA PRO A 139 -16.92 -1.81 4.15
C PRO A 139 -17.88 -1.09 5.10
N GLY A 140 -18.86 -0.35 4.57
CA GLY A 140 -19.93 0.27 5.35
C GLY A 140 -21.11 -0.68 5.58
N LYS A 141 -22.29 -0.09 5.85
CA LYS A 141 -23.56 -0.83 5.86
C LYS A 141 -23.80 -1.44 4.47
N SER A 142 -24.06 -2.74 4.41
CA SER A 142 -24.43 -3.41 3.15
C SER A 142 -25.85 -3.04 2.72
N ALA A 143 -26.19 -3.32 1.47
CA ALA A 143 -27.55 -3.08 0.95
C ALA A 143 -28.64 -3.86 1.70
N ASN A 144 -28.28 -5.01 2.29
CA ASN A 144 -29.17 -5.85 3.08
C ASN A 144 -29.12 -5.53 4.59
N HIS A 145 -28.45 -4.45 4.98
CA HIS A 145 -28.46 -3.99 6.36
C HIS A 145 -29.84 -3.44 6.72
N TRP A 146 -30.29 -3.69 7.94
CA TRP A 146 -31.53 -3.10 8.45
C TRP A 146 -31.50 -1.56 8.38
N PRO A 147 -32.54 -0.88 7.83
CA PRO A 147 -32.66 0.57 7.93
C PRO A 147 -32.60 1.07 9.38
N THR A 148 -31.50 1.71 9.74
CA THR A 148 -31.30 2.35 11.06
C THR A 148 -30.38 3.56 10.96
N GLN A 149 -30.69 4.60 11.73
CA GLN A 149 -29.85 5.78 11.94
C GLN A 149 -29.07 5.72 13.26
N ALA A 150 -29.28 4.68 14.07
CA ALA A 150 -28.54 4.49 15.32
C ALA A 150 -27.03 4.34 15.06
N SER A 151 -26.25 4.68 16.09
CA SER A 151 -24.82 4.43 16.06
C SER A 151 -24.52 2.94 15.93
N CYS A 152 -23.44 2.59 15.23
CA CYS A 152 -23.10 1.19 14.97
C CYS A 152 -22.91 0.40 16.26
N ASP A 153 -22.28 1.00 17.28
CA ASP A 153 -21.98 0.41 18.59
C ASP A 153 -23.22 0.09 19.46
N SER A 154 -24.38 0.66 19.11
CA SER A 154 -25.65 0.28 19.74
C SER A 154 -26.02 -1.17 19.41
N CYS A 155 -25.61 -1.67 18.25
CA CYS A 155 -25.89 -3.03 17.80
C CYS A 155 -24.63 -3.91 17.70
N HIS A 156 -23.48 -3.36 17.36
CA HIS A 156 -22.26 -4.13 17.09
C HIS A 156 -21.19 -3.91 18.16
N GLY A 157 -20.42 -4.96 18.46
CA GLY A 157 -19.18 -4.85 19.21
C GLY A 157 -17.99 -4.54 18.30
N THR A 158 -16.95 -3.90 18.84
CA THR A 158 -15.72 -3.60 18.08
C THR A 158 -14.85 -4.84 17.86
N THR A 159 -14.83 -5.77 18.81
CA THR A 159 -14.09 -7.05 18.73
C THR A 159 -14.99 -8.25 18.42
N GLY A 160 -16.32 -8.06 18.48
CA GLY A 160 -17.34 -9.05 18.16
C GLY A 160 -18.42 -8.42 17.30
N TRP A 161 -18.15 -8.26 16.01
CA TRP A 161 -19.04 -7.55 15.08
C TRP A 161 -20.33 -8.33 14.80
N LEU A 162 -20.24 -9.67 14.73
CA LEU A 162 -21.38 -10.56 14.54
C LEU A 162 -21.41 -11.65 15.61
N PRO A 163 -22.62 -12.07 16.04
CA PRO A 163 -23.92 -11.48 15.68
C PRO A 163 -24.11 -10.09 16.32
N ALA A 164 -24.88 -9.23 15.66
CA ALA A 164 -25.30 -7.97 16.27
C ALA A 164 -26.22 -8.24 17.47
N LYS A 165 -26.22 -7.33 18.44
CA LYS A 165 -27.20 -7.27 19.53
C LYS A 165 -28.61 -7.22 18.94
N ARG A 166 -29.53 -7.92 19.59
CA ARG A 166 -30.96 -7.90 19.22
C ARG A 166 -31.54 -6.52 19.50
N MET A 167 -32.56 -6.14 18.73
CA MET A 167 -33.26 -4.88 18.97
C MET A 167 -33.95 -4.90 20.33
N ASP A 168 -33.65 -3.87 21.11
CA ASP A 168 -34.36 -3.60 22.35
C ASP A 168 -35.66 -2.86 22.03
N HIS A 169 -36.79 -3.51 22.29
CA HIS A 169 -38.11 -2.91 22.04
C HIS A 169 -38.55 -1.97 23.17
N SER A 170 -37.87 -1.97 24.32
CA SER A 170 -38.25 -1.17 25.49
C SER A 170 -38.08 0.34 25.28
N THR A 171 -37.29 0.74 24.27
CA THR A 171 -37.04 2.16 23.97
C THR A 171 -38.07 2.76 23.01
N PHE A 172 -39.02 1.97 22.48
CA PHE A 172 -40.04 2.45 21.55
C PHE A 172 -41.28 2.98 22.27
N THR A 173 -41.96 3.93 21.64
CA THR A 173 -43.13 4.60 22.21
C THR A 173 -44.28 4.59 21.23
N ALA A 174 -45.47 5.05 21.64
CA ALA A 174 -46.64 5.16 20.77
C ALA A 174 -46.41 6.06 19.54
N ALA A 175 -45.37 6.90 19.54
CA ALA A 175 -44.97 7.71 18.39
C ALA A 175 -44.13 6.92 17.36
N THR A 176 -43.60 5.74 17.73
CA THR A 176 -42.77 4.93 16.85
C THR A 176 -43.62 4.29 15.75
N ASN A 177 -43.20 4.46 14.49
CA ASN A 177 -43.81 3.78 13.35
C ASN A 177 -43.28 2.33 13.24
N CYS A 178 -43.92 1.40 13.94
CA CYS A 178 -43.53 -0.02 13.98
C CYS A 178 -43.50 -0.67 12.58
N ALA A 179 -44.39 -0.24 11.68
CA ALA A 179 -44.50 -0.76 10.32
C ALA A 179 -43.30 -0.41 9.43
N SER A 180 -42.50 0.59 9.80
CA SER A 180 -41.23 0.89 9.10
C SER A 180 -40.25 -0.29 9.14
N CYS A 181 -40.32 -1.13 10.19
CA CYS A 181 -39.50 -2.32 10.37
C CYS A 181 -40.31 -3.61 10.19
N HIS A 182 -41.51 -3.69 10.76
CA HIS A 182 -42.43 -4.84 10.64
C HIS A 182 -43.23 -4.79 9.32
N ASN A 183 -42.50 -4.79 8.20
CA ASN A 183 -43.05 -4.70 6.84
C ASN A 183 -42.99 -6.03 6.06
N GLY A 184 -42.56 -7.12 6.71
CA GLY A 184 -42.41 -8.44 6.07
C GLY A 184 -41.08 -8.65 5.35
N SER A 185 -40.25 -7.60 5.20
CA SER A 185 -38.89 -7.69 4.66
C SER A 185 -37.84 -7.55 5.75
N ALA A 186 -37.85 -6.45 6.50
CA ALA A 186 -36.86 -6.19 7.55
C ALA A 186 -37.15 -6.95 8.85
N ALA A 187 -38.42 -7.12 9.18
CA ALA A 187 -38.92 -7.94 10.27
C ALA A 187 -40.31 -8.47 9.92
N THR A 188 -40.76 -9.52 10.63
CA THR A 188 -42.08 -10.11 10.45
C THR A 188 -43.17 -9.04 10.58
N GLY A 189 -43.94 -8.82 9.51
CA GLY A 189 -45.03 -7.86 9.50
C GLY A 189 -46.37 -8.43 9.98
N LYS A 190 -47.43 -7.65 9.79
CA LYS A 190 -48.81 -8.11 9.98
C LYS A 190 -49.09 -9.27 9.03
N SER A 191 -49.49 -10.42 9.57
CA SER A 191 -49.90 -11.56 8.75
C SER A 191 -51.25 -11.30 8.06
N ALA A 192 -51.59 -12.11 7.06
CA ALA A 192 -52.90 -12.04 6.40
C ALA A 192 -54.10 -12.28 7.34
N ARG A 193 -53.87 -12.86 8.53
CA ARG A 193 -54.89 -13.10 9.57
C ARG A 193 -54.92 -12.00 10.64
N HIS A 194 -54.09 -10.97 10.52
CA HIS A 194 -54.06 -9.87 11.47
C HIS A 194 -55.36 -9.06 11.39
N VAL A 195 -55.88 -8.62 12.54
CA VAL A 195 -57.08 -7.78 12.63
C VAL A 195 -56.91 -6.46 11.86
N ALA A 196 -57.91 -6.06 11.09
CA ALA A 196 -57.88 -4.78 10.40
C ALA A 196 -57.99 -3.64 11.43
N THR A 197 -56.90 -2.89 11.63
CA THR A 197 -56.85 -1.77 12.59
C THR A 197 -55.87 -0.69 12.14
N SER A 198 -56.22 0.56 12.41
CA SER A 198 -55.38 1.75 12.28
C SER A 198 -54.72 2.17 13.61
N ALA A 199 -55.03 1.49 14.72
CA ALA A 199 -54.40 1.76 16.02
C ALA A 199 -52.89 1.46 15.99
N ASN A 200 -52.13 2.18 16.82
CA ASN A 200 -50.70 1.91 16.99
C ASN A 200 -50.49 0.50 17.59
N CYS A 201 -49.41 -0.17 17.21
CA CYS A 201 -49.08 -1.52 17.66
C CYS A 201 -49.01 -1.66 19.19
N ILE A 202 -48.55 -0.63 19.92
CA ILE A 202 -48.42 -0.64 21.39
C ILE A 202 -49.77 -0.80 22.10
N ALA A 203 -50.88 -0.50 21.44
CA ALA A 203 -52.20 -0.76 22.01
C ALA A 203 -52.51 -2.27 22.14
N CYS A 204 -51.73 -3.14 21.49
CA CYS A 204 -51.95 -4.59 21.45
C CYS A 204 -50.68 -5.46 21.68
N HIS A 205 -49.47 -4.94 21.44
CA HIS A 205 -48.18 -5.64 21.49
C HIS A 205 -47.14 -4.84 22.26
#